data_AF-A0A8H4XRX8-F1
#
_entry.id   AF-A0A8H4XRX8-F1
#
_cell.length_a   1.000
_cell.length_b   1.000
_cell.length_c   1.000
_cell.angle_alpha   90.00
_cell.angle_beta   90.00
_cell.angle_gamma   90.00
#
_symmetry.space_group_name_H-M   'P 1'
#
loop_
_entity.id
_entity.type
_entity.pdbx_description
1 polymer ?
#
loop_
_entity_poly.entity_id
_entity_poly.type
_entity_poly.pdbx_seq_one_letter_code
_entity_poly.pdbx_strand_id
1 'polypeptide(L)'
;MSICRSARNLVRNGSTEPMQEYDLLTTANRFDILEALITDDHLKDNPLRADLARPPPTNLNPLEGQFRTRSLIFCNCIGHFLTLHDNEASSAVEIDETLARCRSLLDEIENRDVLYSMAIGRHLGQRLSDFHPRNRPENSSDERNANTKLIVAQRFIEDESKDKGTTQVVKRLCGMVHRLWELKNLLLPRA
;
A
#
# COMPACT_ATOMS: atom_id res chain seq x y z
N MET A 1 9.47 -15.54 2.96
CA MET A 1 9.86 -15.26 4.37
C MET A 1 8.78 -14.34 4.95
N SER A 2 8.77 -14.02 6.24
CA SER A 2 7.85 -12.98 6.77
C SER A 2 8.64 -12.15 7.77
N ILE A 3 8.63 -10.82 7.58
CA ILE A 3 9.45 -9.87 8.34
C ILE A 3 9.19 -9.96 9.85
N CYS A 4 7.95 -10.25 10.28
CA CYS A 4 7.55 -10.17 11.68
C CYS A 4 7.32 -11.52 12.37
N ARG A 5 7.98 -12.61 11.94
CA ARG A 5 7.87 -13.93 12.60
C ARG A 5 8.10 -13.88 14.12
N SER A 6 9.08 -13.09 14.57
CA SER A 6 9.41 -12.98 15.99
C SER A 6 8.29 -12.30 16.81
N ALA A 7 7.68 -11.23 16.28
CA ALA A 7 6.58 -10.53 16.97
C ALA A 7 5.37 -11.45 17.19
N ARG A 8 5.03 -12.26 16.19
CA ARG A 8 3.94 -13.25 16.30
C ARG A 8 4.23 -14.35 17.32
N ASN A 9 5.49 -14.76 17.42
CA ASN A 9 5.91 -15.74 18.42
C ASN A 9 5.84 -15.17 19.85
N LEU A 10 6.14 -13.87 20.04
CA LEU A 10 6.01 -13.21 21.34
C LEU A 10 4.55 -13.15 21.81
N VAL A 11 3.64 -12.75 20.92
CA VAL A 11 2.17 -12.77 21.15
C VAL A 11 1.72 -14.19 21.54
N ARG A 12 2.10 -15.20 20.76
CA ARG A 12 1.70 -16.59 20.99
C ARG A 12 2.20 -17.19 22.31
N ASN A 13 3.29 -16.65 22.86
CA ASN A 13 3.89 -17.12 24.11
C ASN A 13 3.33 -16.42 25.36
N GLY A 14 2.38 -15.48 25.22
CA GLY A 14 1.68 -14.85 26.34
C GLY A 14 2.54 -13.94 27.22
N SER A 15 3.65 -13.42 26.71
CA SER A 15 4.64 -12.65 27.48
C SER A 15 4.39 -11.13 27.50
N THR A 16 3.24 -10.66 27.04
CA THR A 16 2.89 -9.23 26.91
C THR A 16 1.52 -8.93 27.50
N GLU A 17 1.35 -7.73 28.08
CA GLU A 17 0.04 -7.22 28.49
C GLU A 17 -0.95 -7.22 27.31
N PRO A 18 -2.25 -7.47 27.52
CA PRO A 18 -3.21 -7.71 26.42
C PRO A 18 -3.30 -6.58 25.38
N MET A 19 -3.13 -5.32 25.80
CA MET A 19 -3.14 -4.17 24.91
C MET A 19 -1.85 -4.06 24.09
N GLN A 20 -0.71 -4.37 24.70
CA GLN A 20 0.60 -4.33 24.05
C GLN A 20 0.75 -5.49 23.06
N GLU A 21 0.23 -6.67 23.41
CA GLU A 21 0.13 -7.83 22.53
C GLU A 21 -0.63 -7.48 21.23
N TYR A 22 -1.73 -6.74 21.36
CA TYR A 22 -2.56 -6.33 20.22
C TYR A 22 -1.87 -5.34 19.30
N ASP A 23 -1.23 -4.32 19.88
CA ASP A 23 -0.49 -3.32 19.10
C ASP A 23 0.66 -3.98 18.33
N LEU A 24 1.31 -4.98 18.94
CA LEU A 24 2.34 -5.79 18.27
C LEU A 24 1.77 -6.64 17.14
N LEU A 25 0.64 -7.31 17.33
CA LEU A 25 0.02 -8.14 16.28
C LEU A 25 -0.47 -7.30 15.10
N THR A 26 -1.16 -6.19 15.37
CA THR A 26 -1.63 -5.24 14.36
C THR A 26 -0.44 -4.71 13.55
N THR A 27 0.65 -4.38 14.24
CA THR A 27 1.89 -3.91 13.61
C THR A 27 2.50 -5.00 12.73
N ALA A 28 2.60 -6.24 13.21
CA ALA A 28 3.10 -7.37 12.43
C ALA A 28 2.26 -7.62 11.16
N ASN A 29 0.93 -7.50 11.26
CA ASN A 29 0.03 -7.65 10.12
C ASN A 29 0.19 -6.51 9.09
N ARG A 30 0.43 -5.27 9.54
CA ARG A 30 0.78 -4.15 8.64
C ARG A 30 2.11 -4.38 7.93
N PHE A 31 3.08 -5.02 8.57
CA PHE A 31 4.34 -5.36 7.93
C PHE A 31 4.19 -6.41 6.83
N ASP A 32 3.30 -7.41 6.98
CA ASP A 32 3.02 -8.35 5.88
C ASP A 32 2.39 -7.63 4.67
N ILE A 33 1.50 -6.66 4.92
CA ILE A 33 0.91 -5.82 3.86
C ILE A 33 2.01 -5.01 3.17
N LEU A 34 2.91 -4.38 3.93
CA LEU A 34 4.04 -3.64 3.37
C LEU A 34 4.97 -4.54 2.55
N GLU A 35 5.31 -5.72 3.09
CA GLU A 35 6.16 -6.71 2.42
C GLU A 35 5.58 -7.09 1.07
N ALA A 36 4.31 -7.52 1.03
CA ALA A 36 3.63 -7.88 -0.22
C ALA A 36 3.54 -6.71 -1.21
N LEU A 37 3.32 -5.49 -0.71
CA LEU A 37 3.24 -4.30 -1.56
C LEU A 37 4.58 -3.99 -2.25
N ILE A 38 5.70 -4.05 -1.52
CA ILE A 38 7.02 -3.68 -2.05
C ILE A 38 7.69 -4.80 -2.85
N THR A 39 7.27 -6.06 -2.69
CA THR A 39 7.81 -7.21 -3.43
C THR A 39 7.00 -7.58 -4.66
N ASP A 40 5.89 -6.87 -4.90
CA ASP A 40 4.90 -7.23 -5.91
C ASP A 40 4.23 -8.60 -5.68
N ASP A 41 4.09 -9.05 -4.42
CA ASP A 41 3.40 -10.30 -4.08
C ASP A 41 1.91 -10.09 -3.73
N HIS A 42 1.09 -11.12 -3.87
CA HIS A 42 -0.32 -11.11 -3.46
C HIS A 42 -0.48 -11.74 -2.07
N LEU A 43 -1.44 -11.23 -1.31
CA LEU A 43 -1.84 -11.84 -0.05
C LEU A 43 -2.91 -12.91 -0.30
N LYS A 44 -2.83 -14.03 0.43
CA LYS A 44 -3.88 -15.06 0.42
C LYS A 44 -5.18 -14.57 1.07
N ASP A 45 -5.03 -13.82 2.15
CA ASP A 45 -6.11 -13.23 2.95
C ASP A 45 -5.62 -11.91 3.54
N ASN A 46 -6.55 -10.99 3.82
CA ASN A 46 -6.23 -9.71 4.44
C ASN A 46 -5.98 -9.89 5.96
N PRO A 47 -4.73 -9.73 6.44
CA PRO A 47 -4.38 -10.03 7.84
C PRO A 47 -5.00 -9.04 8.85
N LEU A 48 -5.49 -7.88 8.38
CA LEU A 48 -6.16 -6.88 9.22
C LEU A 48 -7.67 -7.00 9.26
N ARG A 49 -8.27 -8.03 8.63
CA ARG A 49 -9.74 -8.18 8.56
C ARG A 49 -10.36 -8.31 9.96
N ALA A 50 -9.72 -9.07 10.85
CA ALA A 50 -10.20 -9.26 12.21
C ALA A 50 -10.06 -8.01 13.09
N ASP A 51 -9.08 -7.14 12.78
CA ASP A 51 -8.79 -5.95 13.59
C ASP A 51 -9.89 -4.89 13.45
N LEU A 52 -10.61 -4.84 12.31
CA LEU A 52 -11.72 -3.90 12.09
C LEU A 52 -12.98 -4.23 12.91
N ALA A 53 -13.20 -5.49 13.26
CA ALA A 53 -14.37 -5.90 14.04
C ALA A 53 -14.21 -5.62 15.55
N ARG A 54 -13.03 -5.16 15.97
CA ARG A 54 -12.69 -4.99 17.38
C ARG A 54 -13.09 -3.60 17.88
N PRO A 55 -13.71 -3.48 19.07
CA PRO A 55 -14.04 -2.19 19.64
C PRO A 55 -12.77 -1.35 19.88
N PRO A 56 -12.83 -0.02 19.68
CA PRO A 56 -11.70 0.86 19.95
C PRO A 56 -11.34 0.85 21.45
N PRO A 57 -10.07 1.11 21.80
CA PRO A 57 -9.66 1.22 23.20
C PRO A 57 -10.44 2.33 23.89
N THR A 58 -11.01 2.04 25.06
CA THR A 58 -11.83 2.97 25.85
C THR A 58 -11.04 4.12 26.48
N ASN A 59 -9.71 4.02 26.52
CA ASN A 59 -8.84 4.99 27.20
C ASN A 59 -8.28 6.09 26.29
N LEU A 60 -8.59 6.06 24.98
CA LEU A 60 -8.13 7.09 24.05
C LEU A 60 -9.08 8.28 24.04
N ASN A 61 -8.54 9.48 23.86
CA ASN A 61 -9.41 10.62 23.58
C ASN A 61 -10.11 10.42 22.21
N PRO A 62 -11.30 11.03 21.99
CA PRO A 62 -12.09 10.76 20.78
C PRO A 62 -11.37 11.09 19.46
N LEU A 63 -10.47 12.08 19.47
CA LEU A 63 -9.74 12.50 18.27
C LEU A 63 -8.64 11.49 17.90
N GLU A 64 -7.84 11.06 18.88
CA GLU A 64 -6.85 9.99 18.72
C GLU A 64 -7.49 8.67 18.27
N GLY A 65 -8.63 8.33 18.86
CA GLY A 65 -9.42 7.17 18.46
C GLY A 65 -9.84 7.23 16.98
N GLN A 66 -10.26 8.40 16.51
CA GLN A 66 -10.62 8.61 15.10
C GLN A 66 -9.41 8.48 14.16
N PHE A 67 -8.28 9.13 14.46
CA PHE A 67 -7.07 9.03 13.64
C PHE A 67 -6.55 7.59 13.56
N ARG A 68 -6.56 6.87 14.70
CA ARG A 68 -6.15 5.47 14.76
C ARG A 68 -7.07 4.58 13.94
N THR A 69 -8.39 4.79 14.04
CA THR A 69 -9.39 4.04 13.28
C THR A 69 -9.23 4.28 11.78
N ARG A 70 -9.09 5.54 11.34
CA ARG A 70 -8.84 5.87 9.92
C ARG A 70 -7.55 5.25 9.40
N SER A 71 -6.48 5.26 10.20
CA SER A 71 -5.24 4.57 9.87
C SER A 71 -5.44 3.07 9.70
N LEU A 72 -6.22 2.42 10.58
CA LEU A 72 -6.51 0.99 10.47
C LEU A 72 -7.35 0.67 9.23
N ILE A 73 -8.39 1.47 8.95
CA ILE A 73 -9.23 1.31 7.75
C ILE A 73 -8.37 1.45 6.49
N PHE A 74 -7.49 2.46 6.42
CA PHE A 74 -6.56 2.63 5.30
C PHE A 74 -5.70 1.39 5.09
N CYS A 75 -5.00 0.92 6.13
CA CYS A 75 -4.17 -0.27 6.03
C CYS A 75 -4.99 -1.51 5.64
N ASN A 76 -6.21 -1.65 6.16
CA ASN A 76 -7.10 -2.74 5.79
C ASN A 76 -7.50 -2.68 4.31
N CYS A 77 -7.76 -1.50 3.76
CA CYS A 77 -8.06 -1.33 2.33
C CYS A 77 -6.87 -1.72 1.45
N ILE A 78 -5.65 -1.33 1.82
CA ILE A 78 -4.43 -1.78 1.11
C ILE A 78 -4.26 -3.30 1.21
N GLY A 79 -4.49 -3.88 2.40
CA GLY A 79 -4.46 -5.33 2.58
C GLY A 79 -5.49 -6.08 1.72
N HIS A 80 -6.69 -5.53 1.58
CA HIS A 80 -7.74 -6.08 0.71
C HIS A 80 -7.35 -6.00 -0.76
N PHE A 81 -6.87 -4.84 -1.20
CA PHE A 81 -6.34 -4.65 -2.56
C PHE A 81 -5.30 -5.74 -2.92
N LEU A 82 -4.39 -6.07 -2.01
CA LEU A 82 -3.36 -7.08 -2.24
C LEU A 82 -3.88 -8.52 -2.32
N THR A 83 -5.14 -8.79 -1.94
CA THR A 83 -5.78 -10.10 -2.15
C THR A 83 -6.46 -10.24 -3.52
N LEU A 84 -6.71 -9.11 -4.19
CA LEU A 84 -7.39 -9.09 -5.49
C LEU A 84 -6.39 -9.36 -6.62
N HIS A 85 -6.83 -10.04 -7.67
CA HIS A 85 -6.02 -10.37 -8.83
C HIS A 85 -6.64 -9.77 -10.10
N ASP A 86 -5.85 -9.06 -10.91
CA ASP A 86 -6.34 -8.33 -12.11
C ASP A 86 -6.78 -9.24 -13.28
N ASN A 87 -6.68 -10.57 -13.13
CA ASN A 87 -7.06 -11.54 -14.16
C ASN A 87 -8.57 -11.87 -14.18
N GLU A 88 -9.34 -11.37 -13.21
CA GLU A 88 -10.79 -11.55 -13.14
C GLU A 88 -11.50 -10.21 -13.36
N ALA A 89 -12.45 -10.15 -14.30
CA ALA A 89 -13.17 -8.91 -14.62
C ALA A 89 -13.94 -8.33 -13.42
N SER A 90 -14.42 -9.18 -12.52
CA SER A 90 -15.02 -8.78 -11.23
C SER A 90 -14.02 -8.11 -10.30
N SER A 91 -12.75 -8.54 -10.32
CA SER A 91 -11.70 -7.97 -9.49
C SER A 91 -11.27 -6.58 -9.94
N ALA A 92 -11.33 -6.27 -11.24
CA ALA A 92 -10.98 -4.93 -11.73
C ALA A 92 -11.87 -3.81 -11.13
N VAL A 93 -13.19 -4.04 -11.09
CA VAL A 93 -14.14 -3.09 -10.47
C VAL A 93 -13.87 -2.97 -8.96
N GLU A 94 -13.67 -4.10 -8.29
CA GLU A 94 -13.41 -4.12 -6.85
C GLU A 94 -12.07 -3.45 -6.48
N ILE A 95 -11.05 -3.58 -7.34
CA ILE A 95 -9.77 -2.88 -7.20
C ILE A 95 -9.98 -1.37 -7.31
N ASP A 96 -10.70 -0.91 -8.34
CA ASP A 96 -10.98 0.52 -8.54
C ASP A 96 -11.76 1.12 -7.33
N GLU A 97 -12.78 0.42 -6.83
CA GLU A 97 -13.54 0.83 -5.65
C GLU A 97 -12.67 0.86 -4.39
N THR A 98 -11.81 -0.15 -4.22
CA THR A 98 -10.89 -0.24 -3.07
C THR A 98 -9.87 0.89 -3.09
N LEU A 99 -9.27 1.18 -4.25
CA LEU A 99 -8.31 2.27 -4.42
C LEU A 99 -8.98 3.64 -4.26
N ALA A 100 -10.21 3.81 -4.74
CA ALA A 100 -10.98 5.03 -4.48
C ALA A 100 -11.22 5.26 -2.97
N ARG A 101 -11.51 4.19 -2.22
CA ARG A 101 -11.60 4.25 -0.76
C ARG A 101 -10.26 4.56 -0.10
N CYS A 102 -9.15 4.00 -0.57
CA CYS A 102 -7.82 4.36 -0.08
C CYS A 102 -7.55 5.86 -0.25
N ARG A 103 -7.92 6.44 -1.40
CA ARG A 103 -7.73 7.87 -1.70
C ARG A 103 -8.49 8.78 -0.72
N SER A 104 -9.70 8.42 -0.31
CA SER A 104 -10.47 9.20 0.68
C SER A 104 -9.94 9.09 2.12
N LEU A 105 -8.92 8.26 2.34
CA LEU A 105 -8.30 7.99 3.63
C LEU A 105 -6.83 8.47 3.69
N LEU A 106 -6.37 9.27 2.72
CA LEU A 106 -4.98 9.77 2.71
C LEU A 106 -4.72 10.76 3.85
N ASP A 107 -5.70 11.61 4.17
CA ASP A 107 -5.65 12.55 5.30
C ASP A 107 -4.40 13.46 5.33
N GLU A 108 -3.80 13.74 4.17
CA GLU A 108 -2.53 14.49 4.05
C GLU A 108 -1.37 13.86 4.85
N ILE A 109 -1.46 12.54 5.10
CA ILE A 109 -0.42 11.77 5.77
C ILE A 109 0.51 11.18 4.70
N GLU A 110 1.73 11.70 4.61
CA GLU A 110 2.77 11.30 3.63
C GLU A 110 2.92 9.77 3.49
N ASN A 111 3.00 9.05 4.61
CA ASN A 111 3.14 7.59 4.58
C ASN A 111 1.97 6.89 3.85
N ARG A 112 0.77 7.47 3.90
CA ARG A 112 -0.40 6.95 3.17
C ARG A 112 -0.33 7.30 1.69
N ASP A 113 0.16 8.50 1.34
CA ASP A 113 0.42 8.88 -0.06
C ASP A 113 1.44 7.95 -0.72
N VAL A 114 2.49 7.57 0.01
CA VAL A 114 3.50 6.57 -0.42
C VAL A 114 2.85 5.21 -0.69
N LEU A 115 2.15 4.64 0.28
CA LEU A 115 1.54 3.31 0.13
C LEU A 115 0.46 3.29 -0.96
N TYR A 116 -0.34 4.34 -1.07
CA TYR A 116 -1.33 4.49 -2.12
C TYR A 116 -0.68 4.59 -3.51
N SER A 117 0.39 5.38 -3.64
CA SER A 117 1.12 5.52 -4.92
C SER A 117 1.77 4.21 -5.35
N MET A 118 2.30 3.41 -4.41
CA MET A 118 2.79 2.05 -4.70
C MET A 118 1.67 1.14 -5.21
N ALA A 119 0.48 1.20 -4.60
CA ALA A 119 -0.68 0.41 -5.02
C ALA A 119 -1.17 0.80 -6.43
N ILE A 120 -1.24 2.10 -6.74
CA ILE A 120 -1.54 2.61 -8.10
C ILE A 120 -0.52 2.11 -9.11
N GLY A 121 0.77 2.21 -8.79
CA GLY A 121 1.85 1.74 -9.64
C GLY A 121 1.76 0.25 -9.94
N ARG A 122 1.37 -0.55 -8.95
CA ARG A 122 1.15 -1.99 -9.11
C ARG A 122 -0.03 -2.30 -10.03
N HIS A 123 -1.21 -1.73 -9.74
CA HIS A 123 -2.43 -2.03 -10.49
C HIS A 123 -2.34 -1.59 -11.95
N LEU A 124 -1.81 -0.40 -12.21
CA LEU A 124 -1.79 0.18 -13.57
C LEU A 124 -0.50 -0.15 -14.33
N GLY A 125 0.57 -0.56 -13.64
CA GLY A 125 1.91 -0.74 -14.22
C GLY A 125 2.01 -1.83 -15.29
N GLN A 126 1.20 -2.89 -15.20
CA GLN A 126 1.18 -3.95 -16.22
C GLN A 126 0.63 -3.47 -17.56
N ARG A 127 -0.22 -2.44 -17.55
CA ARG A 127 -0.80 -1.83 -18.76
C ARG A 127 0.18 -0.92 -19.49
N LEU A 128 1.40 -0.76 -18.96
CA LEU A 128 2.43 0.13 -19.50
C LEU A 128 3.36 -0.53 -20.51
N SER A 129 3.32 -1.87 -20.71
CA SER A 129 4.06 -2.52 -21.82
C SER A 129 3.70 -1.92 -23.18
N ASP A 130 2.50 -1.37 -23.30
CA ASP A 130 1.98 -0.76 -24.51
C ASP A 130 2.34 0.74 -24.65
N PHE A 131 3.00 1.34 -23.66
CA PHE A 131 3.20 2.79 -23.58
C PHE A 131 4.68 3.18 -23.40
N HIS A 132 5.29 3.66 -24.48
CA HIS A 132 6.68 4.13 -24.47
C HIS A 132 6.77 5.51 -23.75
N PRO A 133 7.83 5.80 -22.96
CA PRO A 133 7.99 7.10 -22.27
C PRO A 133 7.97 8.32 -23.20
N ARG A 134 8.23 8.10 -24.49
CA ARG A 134 8.19 9.11 -25.55
C ARG A 134 6.77 9.51 -25.99
N ASN A 135 5.75 8.73 -25.62
CA ASN A 135 4.35 8.97 -25.96
C ASN A 135 3.56 9.62 -24.82
N ARG A 136 4.24 10.12 -23.79
CA ARG A 136 3.63 10.84 -22.66
C ARG A 136 2.70 11.95 -23.17
N PRO A 137 1.38 11.89 -22.94
CA PRO A 137 0.51 13.01 -23.25
C PRO A 137 0.93 14.15 -22.32
N GLU A 138 1.39 15.27 -22.88
CA GLU A 138 1.86 16.41 -22.08
C GLU A 138 0.74 17.06 -21.26
N ASN A 139 -0.54 16.73 -21.54
CA ASN A 139 -1.69 17.55 -21.17
C ASN A 139 -2.92 16.77 -20.65
N SER A 140 -2.81 15.57 -20.09
CA SER A 140 -4.00 14.89 -19.55
C SER A 140 -4.36 15.40 -18.15
N SER A 141 -5.09 16.52 -18.09
CA SER A 141 -5.67 17.06 -16.83
C SER A 141 -6.80 16.20 -16.25
N ASP A 142 -7.19 15.13 -16.92
CA ASP A 142 -8.22 14.22 -16.44
C ASP A 142 -7.64 13.25 -15.40
N GLU A 143 -7.88 13.54 -14.12
CA GLU A 143 -7.54 12.68 -12.99
C GLU A 143 -8.24 11.31 -13.03
N ARG A 144 -9.27 11.15 -13.89
CA ARG A 144 -9.93 9.85 -14.12
C ARG A 144 -9.12 8.95 -15.05
N ASN A 145 -8.18 9.51 -15.81
CA ASN A 145 -7.35 8.74 -16.73
C ASN A 145 -6.32 7.90 -15.96
N ALA A 146 -6.37 6.58 -16.15
CA ALA A 146 -5.44 5.63 -15.55
C ALA A 146 -3.97 5.98 -15.83
N ASN A 147 -3.65 6.47 -17.03
CA ASN A 147 -2.29 6.86 -17.38
C ASN A 147 -1.82 8.07 -16.58
N THR A 148 -2.68 9.07 -16.39
CA THR A 148 -2.38 10.23 -15.53
C THR A 148 -2.07 9.76 -14.11
N LYS A 149 -2.93 8.90 -13.53
CA LYS A 149 -2.74 8.37 -12.17
C LYS A 149 -1.41 7.64 -12.02
N LEU A 150 -1.06 6.80 -13.01
CA LEU A 150 0.19 6.04 -12.99
C LEU A 150 1.42 6.95 -13.12
N ILE A 151 1.40 7.92 -14.03
CA ILE A 151 2.52 8.88 -14.19
C ILE A 151 2.71 9.70 -12.90
N VAL A 152 1.62 10.16 -12.29
CA VAL A 152 1.66 10.90 -11.03
C VAL A 152 2.25 10.03 -9.92
N ALA A 153 1.78 8.79 -9.78
CA ALA A 153 2.29 7.86 -8.77
C ALA A 153 3.77 7.52 -8.99
N GLN A 154 4.19 7.27 -10.23
CA GLN A 154 5.58 6.98 -10.57
C GLN A 154 6.50 8.14 -10.24
N ARG A 155 6.13 9.35 -10.67
CA ARG A 155 6.91 10.55 -10.40
C ARG A 155 6.98 10.85 -8.90
N PHE A 156 5.87 10.67 -8.19
CA PHE A 156 5.84 10.80 -6.74
C PHE A 156 6.84 9.85 -6.08
N ILE A 157 6.79 8.55 -6.39
CA ILE A 157 7.73 7.56 -5.82
C ILE A 157 9.18 7.84 -6.23
N GLU A 158 9.45 8.26 -7.47
CA GLU A 158 10.79 8.64 -7.90
C GLU A 158 11.33 9.84 -7.09
N ASP A 159 10.53 10.89 -6.93
CA ASP A 159 10.91 12.09 -6.18
C ASP A 159 11.13 11.78 -4.69
N GLU A 160 10.23 10.98 -4.10
CA GLU A 160 10.29 10.51 -2.71
C GLU A 160 11.52 9.65 -2.43
N SER A 161 11.99 8.89 -3.42
CA SER A 161 13.21 8.07 -3.29
C SER A 161 14.50 8.90 -3.18
N LYS A 162 14.46 10.17 -3.57
CA LYS A 162 15.60 11.09 -3.65
C LYS A 162 15.52 12.13 -2.53
N ASP A 163 15.28 13.38 -2.90
CA ASP A 163 15.42 14.53 -2.01
C ASP A 163 14.10 14.91 -1.33
N LYS A 164 12.95 14.49 -1.85
CA LYS A 164 11.65 14.90 -1.32
C LYS A 164 11.15 14.13 -0.11
N GLY A 165 11.56 12.86 0.06
CA GLY A 165 11.08 12.07 1.20
C GLY A 165 11.53 12.63 2.55
N THR A 166 10.60 12.72 3.50
CA THR A 166 10.89 13.34 4.81
C THR A 166 11.72 12.43 5.70
N THR A 167 11.67 11.11 5.48
CA THR A 167 12.39 10.12 6.28
C THR A 167 13.26 9.21 5.42
N GLN A 168 14.35 8.70 6.02
CA GLN A 168 15.19 7.69 5.37
C GLN A 168 14.41 6.41 5.05
N VAL A 169 13.40 6.06 5.85
CA VAL A 169 12.56 4.88 5.61
C VAL A 169 11.75 5.07 4.32
N VAL A 170 11.08 6.21 4.16
CA VAL A 170 10.32 6.54 2.93
C VAL A 170 11.25 6.51 1.72
N LYS A 171 12.41 7.19 1.80
CA LYS A 171 13.40 7.20 0.69
C LYS A 171 13.81 5.79 0.26
N ARG A 172 14.10 4.91 1.23
CA ARG A 172 14.55 3.54 0.93
C ARG A 172 13.43 2.68 0.36
N LEU A 173 12.22 2.75 0.92
CA LEU A 173 11.06 2.00 0.40
C LEU A 173 10.68 2.46 -1.01
N CYS A 174 10.61 3.76 -1.24
CA CYS A 174 10.36 4.33 -2.57
C CYS A 174 11.46 3.94 -3.56
N GLY A 175 12.72 3.98 -3.15
CA GLY A 175 13.85 3.54 -3.99
C GLY A 175 13.79 2.05 -4.35
N MET A 176 13.38 1.18 -3.42
CA MET A 176 13.19 -0.26 -3.69
C MET A 176 12.08 -0.48 -4.73
N VAL A 177 10.94 0.18 -4.56
CA VAL A 177 9.80 0.06 -5.49
C VAL A 177 10.13 0.65 -6.86
N HIS A 178 10.77 1.82 -6.90
CA HIS A 178 11.24 2.42 -8.14
C HIS A 178 12.17 1.46 -8.90
N ARG A 179 13.12 0.84 -8.19
CA ARG A 179 14.03 -0.14 -8.78
C ARG A 179 13.31 -1.40 -9.27
N LEU A 180 12.31 -1.88 -8.54
CA LEU A 180 11.50 -3.01 -8.96
C LEU A 180 10.78 -2.73 -10.29
N TRP A 181 10.21 -1.53 -10.44
CA TRP A 181 9.55 -1.12 -11.68
C TRP A 181 10.53 -1.03 -12.86
N GLU A 182 11.72 -0.47 -12.65
CA GLU A 182 12.79 -0.48 -13.68
C GLU A 182 13.14 -1.90 -14.12
N LEU A 183 13.33 -2.82 -13.17
CA LEU A 183 13.67 -4.21 -13.46
C LEU A 183 12.56 -4.93 -14.22
N LYS A 184 11.29 -4.72 -13.84
CA LYS A 184 10.14 -5.28 -14.58
C LYS A 184 10.09 -4.81 -16.03
N ASN A 185 10.33 -3.52 -16.27
CA ASN A 185 10.37 -2.95 -17.63
C ASN A 185 11.52 -3.51 -18.47
N LEU A 186 12.61 -3.96 -17.84
CA LEU A 186 13.75 -4.57 -18.52
C LEU A 186 13.55 -6.07 -18.78
N LEU A 187 12.84 -6.77 -17.88
CA LEU A 187 12.69 -8.23 -17.91
C LEU A 187 11.45 -8.72 -18.68
N LEU A 188 10.43 -7.87 -18.85
CA LEU A 188 9.27 -8.21 -19.65
C LEU A 188 9.58 -8.00 -21.15
N PRO A 189 9.48 -9.04 -22.00
CA PRO A 189 9.67 -8.88 -23.43
C PRO A 189 8.64 -7.89 -23.96
N ARG A 190 9.12 -6.90 -24.72
CA ARG A 190 8.24 -5.99 -25.47
C ARG A 190 7.47 -6.83 -26.48
N ALA A 191 6.16 -6.96 -26.29
CA ALA A 191 5.26 -7.54 -27.28
C ALA A 191 5.19 -6.65 -28.52
#